data_AF-A0A536WBK2-F1
#
_entry.id   AF-A0A536WBK2-F1
#
_cell.length_a   1.000
_cell.length_b   1.000
_cell.length_c   1.000
_cell.angle_alpha   90.00
_cell.angle_beta   90.00
_cell.angle_gamma   90.00
#
_symmetry.space_group_name_H-M   'P 1'
#
loop_
_entity.id
_entity.type
_entity.pdbx_description
1 polymer ?
#
loop_
_entity_poly.entity_id
_entity_poly.type
_entity_poly.pdbx_seq_one_letter_code
_entity_poly.pdbx_strand_id
1 'polypeptide(L)'
;MNAILNALARAFVSLLHPRMLWLMVWPVIVALVLWVTLAVLYWGEAAQWIAAQLHQWPAYEWAVSIWPLKLIAAWFGWILLLLLFVPAVLITAVLIISIVSMPAMAAHVGGRDYPGLVRRKGGTFAGSLWNALAALILFGFLFAVSLPLWLVPLLWPVLPMALFGYFNQRVFRYDALAEHATAAEIAEIV
;
A
#
# COMPACT_ATOMS: atom_id res chain seq x y z
N MET A 1 12.65 1.53 27.28
CA MET A 1 12.60 0.28 26.48
C MET A 1 11.37 -0.58 26.77
N ASN A 2 11.03 -0.84 28.04
CA ASN A 2 9.89 -1.68 28.42
C ASN A 2 8.53 -1.22 27.88
N ALA A 3 8.28 0.10 27.82
CA ALA A 3 7.03 0.63 27.28
C ALA A 3 6.82 0.32 25.79
N ILE A 4 7.90 0.40 24.98
CA ILE A 4 7.85 0.13 23.53
C ILE A 4 7.61 -1.37 23.30
N LEU A 5 8.36 -2.24 23.98
CA LEU A 5 8.19 -3.69 23.87
C LEU A 5 6.80 -4.13 24.33
N ASN A 6 6.28 -3.54 25.40
CA ASN A 6 4.92 -3.81 25.87
C ASN A 6 3.85 -3.32 24.89
N ALA A 7 4.05 -2.16 24.26
CA ALA A 7 3.15 -1.66 23.22
C ALA A 7 3.18 -2.58 21.98
N LEU A 8 4.36 -3.04 21.57
CA LEU A 8 4.53 -3.96 20.45
C LEU A 8 3.85 -5.30 20.73
N ALA A 9 4.05 -5.87 21.93
CA ALA A 9 3.42 -7.11 22.35
C ALA A 9 1.89 -7.00 22.38
N ARG A 10 1.35 -5.92 22.95
CA ARG A 10 -0.11 -5.67 22.93
C ARG A 10 -0.65 -5.52 21.52
N ALA A 11 0.05 -4.78 20.66
CA ALA A 11 -0.34 -4.64 19.25
C ALA A 11 -0.33 -6.00 18.53
N PHE A 12 0.66 -6.85 18.79
CA PHE A 12 0.74 -8.19 18.20
C PHE A 12 -0.43 -9.09 18.64
N VAL A 13 -0.72 -9.14 19.95
CA VAL A 13 -1.89 -9.88 20.47
C VAL A 13 -3.18 -9.34 19.89
N SER A 14 -3.30 -8.01 19.79
CA SER A 14 -4.46 -7.37 19.19
C SER A 14 -4.63 -7.78 17.73
N LEU A 15 -3.55 -7.86 16.96
CA LEU A 15 -3.57 -8.28 15.55
C LEU A 15 -4.19 -9.67 15.37
N LEU A 16 -3.97 -10.58 16.33
CA LEU A 16 -4.54 -11.94 16.34
C LEU A 16 -6.03 -11.97 16.70
N HIS A 17 -6.61 -10.84 17.13
CA HIS A 17 -8.02 -10.78 17.47
C HIS A 17 -8.88 -10.99 16.21
N PRO A 18 -9.89 -11.90 16.23
CA PRO A 18 -10.66 -12.26 15.03
C PRO A 18 -11.28 -11.07 14.30
N ARG A 19 -11.74 -10.06 15.06
CA ARG A 19 -12.32 -8.83 14.48
C ARG A 19 -11.27 -7.98 13.75
N MET A 20 -10.03 -7.93 14.24
CA MET A 20 -8.95 -7.21 13.55
C MET A 20 -8.54 -7.91 12.27
N LEU A 21 -8.32 -9.23 12.35
CA LEU A 21 -8.02 -10.05 11.18
C LEU A 21 -9.11 -9.90 10.11
N TRP A 22 -10.38 -9.95 10.52
CA TRP A 22 -11.48 -9.73 9.60
C TRP A 22 -11.41 -8.36 8.93
N LEU A 23 -11.20 -7.29 9.70
CA LEU A 23 -11.04 -5.91 9.18
C LEU A 23 -9.85 -5.76 8.22
N MET A 24 -8.83 -6.62 8.29
CA MET A 24 -7.72 -6.65 7.34
C MET A 24 -8.04 -7.47 6.07
N VAL A 25 -8.80 -8.56 6.22
CA VAL A 25 -9.02 -9.56 5.17
C VAL A 25 -10.19 -9.20 4.26
N TRP A 26 -11.32 -8.74 4.80
CA TRP A 26 -12.51 -8.46 3.99
C TRP A 26 -12.27 -7.42 2.88
N PRO A 27 -11.46 -6.35 3.06
CA PRO A 27 -11.18 -5.39 1.99
C PRO A 27 -10.44 -6.03 0.81
N VAL A 28 -9.52 -6.93 1.10
CA VAL A 28 -8.76 -7.69 0.10
C VAL A 28 -9.69 -8.62 -0.66
N ILE A 29 -10.62 -9.29 0.04
CA ILE A 29 -11.63 -10.14 -0.60
C ILE A 29 -12.51 -9.30 -1.54
N VAL A 30 -12.99 -8.13 -1.09
CA VAL A 30 -13.82 -7.25 -1.93
C VAL A 30 -13.06 -6.78 -3.17
N ALA A 31 -11.81 -6.36 -3.02
CA ALA A 31 -10.96 -5.98 -4.14
C ALA A 31 -10.73 -7.15 -5.11
N LEU A 32 -10.44 -8.35 -4.58
CA LEU A 32 -10.28 -9.56 -5.40
C LEU A 32 -11.56 -9.90 -6.15
N VAL A 33 -12.72 -9.93 -5.48
CA VAL A 33 -14.00 -10.23 -6.13
C VAL A 33 -14.27 -9.23 -7.25
N LEU A 34 -14.06 -7.93 -7.00
CA LEU A 34 -14.23 -6.89 -8.02
C LEU A 34 -13.33 -7.15 -9.23
N TRP A 35 -12.02 -7.26 -9.03
CA TRP A 35 -11.06 -7.37 -10.13
C TRP A 35 -11.14 -8.72 -10.84
N VAL A 36 -11.35 -9.82 -10.11
CA VAL A 36 -11.57 -11.14 -10.72
C VAL A 36 -12.84 -11.13 -11.57
N THR A 37 -13.93 -10.50 -11.11
CA THR A 37 -15.14 -10.36 -11.92
C THR A 37 -14.85 -9.57 -13.20
N LEU A 38 -14.12 -8.44 -13.10
CA LEU A 38 -13.72 -7.67 -14.26
C LEU A 38 -12.80 -8.46 -15.21
N ALA A 39 -11.87 -9.24 -14.68
CA ALA A 39 -11.02 -10.11 -15.47
C ALA A 39 -11.84 -11.17 -16.19
N VAL A 40 -12.72 -11.90 -15.51
CA VAL A 40 -13.55 -12.94 -16.15
C VAL A 40 -14.40 -12.36 -17.30
N LEU A 41 -14.92 -11.14 -17.14
CA LEU A 41 -15.79 -10.50 -18.14
C LEU A 41 -15.01 -9.85 -19.29
N TYR A 42 -13.89 -9.17 -19.00
CA TYR A 42 -13.24 -8.25 -19.95
C TYR A 42 -11.78 -8.58 -20.25
N TRP A 43 -11.23 -9.68 -19.76
CA TRP A 43 -9.81 -10.00 -19.95
C TRP A 43 -9.43 -10.12 -21.43
N GLY A 44 -10.27 -10.77 -22.25
CA GLY A 44 -10.04 -10.90 -23.69
C GLY A 44 -9.98 -9.54 -24.40
N GLU A 45 -10.96 -8.67 -24.14
CA GLU A 45 -11.03 -7.32 -24.69
C GLU A 45 -9.85 -6.45 -24.23
N ALA A 46 -9.50 -6.53 -22.94
CA ALA A 46 -8.37 -5.80 -22.37
C ALA A 46 -7.03 -6.26 -22.97
N ALA A 47 -6.83 -7.58 -23.13
CA ALA A 47 -5.62 -8.12 -23.74
C ALA A 47 -5.50 -7.72 -25.22
N GLN A 48 -6.60 -7.74 -25.97
CA GLN A 48 -6.63 -7.27 -27.36
C GLN A 48 -6.36 -5.77 -27.46
N TRP A 49 -6.93 -4.97 -26.57
CA TRP A 49 -6.67 -3.54 -26.50
C TRP A 49 -5.19 -3.25 -26.22
N ILE A 50 -4.59 -3.91 -25.23
CA ILE A 50 -3.15 -3.78 -24.93
C ILE A 50 -2.31 -4.20 -26.13
N ALA A 51 -2.62 -5.33 -26.77
CA ALA A 51 -1.90 -5.79 -27.96
C ALA A 51 -1.98 -4.74 -29.09
N ALA A 52 -3.14 -4.15 -29.34
CA ALA A 52 -3.31 -3.09 -30.33
C ALA A 52 -2.49 -1.83 -30.01
N GLN A 53 -2.33 -1.47 -28.73
CA GLN A 53 -1.44 -0.38 -28.33
C GLN A 53 0.04 -0.75 -28.53
N LEU A 54 0.42 -1.99 -28.23
CA LEU A 54 1.79 -2.46 -28.40
C LEU A 54 2.21 -2.47 -29.88
N HIS A 55 1.33 -2.83 -30.80
CA HIS A 55 1.60 -2.78 -32.25
C HIS A 55 1.90 -1.36 -32.78
N GLN A 56 1.55 -0.30 -32.05
CA GLN A 56 1.94 1.07 -32.42
C GLN A 56 3.41 1.37 -32.09
N TRP A 57 4.07 0.53 -31.30
CA TRP A 57 5.44 0.73 -30.86
C TRP A 57 6.42 0.01 -31.80
N PRO A 58 7.34 0.74 -32.47
CA PRO A 58 8.25 0.16 -33.45
C PRO A 58 9.10 -1.00 -32.93
N ALA A 59 9.50 -0.95 -31.65
CA ALA A 59 10.29 -2.01 -31.02
C ALA A 59 9.50 -3.33 -30.87
N TYR A 60 8.21 -3.24 -30.54
CA TYR A 60 7.34 -4.40 -30.44
C TYR A 60 7.05 -4.98 -31.83
N GLU A 61 6.78 -4.13 -32.81
CA GLU A 61 6.54 -4.57 -34.19
C GLU A 61 7.76 -5.26 -34.80
N TRP A 62 8.95 -4.70 -34.56
CA TRP A 62 10.22 -5.35 -34.93
C TRP A 62 10.39 -6.72 -34.25
N ALA A 63 10.07 -6.84 -32.96
CA ALA A 63 10.15 -8.09 -32.22
C ALA A 63 9.16 -9.16 -32.75
N VAL A 64 7.97 -8.75 -33.17
CA VAL A 64 6.97 -9.63 -33.81
C VAL A 64 7.46 -10.15 -35.17
N SER A 65 8.31 -9.39 -35.87
CA SER A 65 8.83 -9.77 -37.19
C SER A 65 9.93 -10.85 -37.15
N ILE A 66 10.53 -11.09 -35.97
CA ILE A 66 11.70 -11.99 -35.82
C ILE A 66 11.33 -13.25 -35.04
N TRP A 67 11.72 -14.40 -35.57
CA TRP A 67 11.69 -15.66 -34.81
C TRP A 67 12.93 -15.76 -33.89
N PRO A 68 12.81 -16.12 -32.59
CA PRO A 68 11.61 -16.57 -31.87
C PRO A 68 10.88 -15.47 -31.06
N LEU A 69 11.31 -14.20 -31.14
CA LEU A 69 10.73 -13.08 -30.39
C LEU A 69 9.22 -12.92 -30.59
N LYS A 70 8.71 -13.27 -31.78
CA LYS A 70 7.28 -13.37 -32.08
C LYS A 70 6.48 -14.19 -31.06
N LEU A 71 7.01 -15.32 -30.59
CA LEU A 71 6.34 -16.18 -29.61
C LEU A 71 6.20 -15.45 -28.26
N ILE A 72 7.24 -14.74 -27.84
CA ILE A 72 7.25 -13.99 -26.58
C ILE A 72 6.30 -12.78 -26.68
N ALA A 73 6.34 -12.06 -27.80
CA ALA A 73 5.48 -10.91 -28.06
C ALA A 73 3.98 -11.30 -28.02
N ALA A 74 3.61 -12.48 -28.53
CA ALA A 74 2.23 -12.97 -28.50
C ALA A 74 1.65 -13.10 -27.07
N TRP A 75 2.49 -13.45 -26.08
CA TRP A 75 2.09 -13.54 -24.68
C TRP A 75 2.29 -12.24 -23.89
N PHE A 76 2.99 -11.27 -24.47
CA PHE A 76 3.40 -10.06 -23.75
C PHE A 76 2.23 -9.23 -23.25
N GLY A 77 1.17 -9.08 -24.06
CA GLY A 77 -0.06 -8.40 -23.63
C GLY A 77 -0.73 -9.06 -22.42
N TRP A 78 -0.76 -10.40 -22.39
CA TRP A 78 -1.31 -11.17 -21.27
C TRP A 78 -0.45 -11.02 -20.00
N ILE A 79 0.87 -11.06 -20.15
CA ILE A 79 1.81 -10.86 -19.04
C ILE A 79 1.67 -9.45 -18.46
N LEU A 80 1.57 -8.42 -19.32
CA LEU A 80 1.36 -7.05 -18.88
C LEU A 80 0.04 -6.87 -18.14
N LEU A 81 -1.04 -7.46 -18.65
CA LEU A 81 -2.34 -7.39 -18.00
C LEU A 81 -2.31 -8.07 -16.61
N LEU A 82 -1.66 -9.23 -16.49
CA LEU A 82 -1.44 -9.90 -15.20
C LEU A 82 -0.60 -9.04 -14.25
N LEU A 83 0.46 -8.43 -14.77
CA LEU A 83 1.33 -7.53 -14.00
C LEU A 83 0.57 -6.29 -13.51
N LEU A 84 -0.41 -5.79 -14.26
CA LEU A 84 -1.27 -4.67 -13.88
C LEU A 84 -2.38 -5.09 -12.91
N PHE A 85 -2.89 -6.31 -13.05
CA PHE A 85 -3.97 -6.85 -12.22
C PHE A 85 -3.59 -6.86 -10.74
N VAL A 86 -2.39 -7.36 -10.39
CA VAL A 86 -1.93 -7.46 -9.00
C VAL A 86 -1.88 -6.10 -8.29
N PRO A 87 -1.17 -5.07 -8.79
CA PRO A 87 -1.15 -3.76 -8.15
C PRO A 87 -2.53 -3.11 -8.15
N ALA A 88 -3.36 -3.32 -9.16
CA ALA A 88 -4.72 -2.79 -9.18
C ALA A 88 -5.57 -3.34 -8.02
N VAL A 89 -5.50 -4.65 -7.76
CA VAL A 89 -6.12 -5.30 -6.58
C VAL A 89 -5.56 -4.70 -5.29
N LEU A 90 -4.24 -4.60 -5.16
CA LEU A 90 -3.59 -4.11 -3.94
C LEU A 90 -3.95 -2.65 -3.65
N ILE A 91 -3.89 -1.77 -4.64
CA ILE A 91 -4.26 -0.35 -4.51
C ILE A 91 -5.73 -0.24 -4.08
N THR A 92 -6.62 -1.00 -4.72
CA THR A 92 -8.04 -1.01 -4.37
C THR A 92 -8.27 -1.47 -2.93
N ALA A 93 -7.62 -2.57 -2.52
CA ALA A 93 -7.70 -3.07 -1.16
C ALA A 93 -7.18 -2.04 -0.14
N VAL A 94 -6.03 -1.42 -0.42
CA VAL A 94 -5.44 -0.37 0.44
C VAL A 94 -6.38 0.84 0.55
N LEU A 95 -7.02 1.26 -0.53
CA LEU A 95 -8.01 2.35 -0.49
C LEU A 95 -9.20 1.99 0.41
N ILE A 96 -9.75 0.79 0.28
CA ILE A 96 -10.85 0.31 1.14
C ILE A 96 -10.39 0.23 2.60
N ILE A 97 -9.17 -0.27 2.85
CA ILE A 97 -8.59 -0.34 4.19
C ILE A 97 -8.45 1.06 4.80
N SER A 98 -7.87 2.00 4.05
CA SER A 98 -7.64 3.37 4.50
C SER A 98 -8.95 4.08 4.84
N ILE A 99 -9.98 3.96 4.00
CA ILE A 99 -11.24 4.67 4.16
C ILE A 99 -12.14 4.03 5.22
N VAL A 100 -12.22 2.69 5.25
CA VAL A 100 -13.22 1.97 6.06
C VAL A 100 -12.60 1.24 7.23
N SER A 101 -11.52 0.50 6.99
CA SER A 101 -11.03 -0.47 7.98
C SER A 101 -10.14 0.16 9.04
N MET A 102 -9.29 1.13 8.67
CA MET A 102 -8.44 1.85 9.62
C MET A 102 -9.25 2.58 10.70
N PRO A 103 -10.29 3.38 10.39
CA PRO A 103 -11.16 3.97 11.41
C PRO A 103 -11.87 2.91 12.27
N ALA A 104 -12.32 1.81 11.68
CA ALA A 104 -12.99 0.74 12.40
C ALA A 104 -12.04 -0.02 13.36
N MET A 105 -10.79 -0.23 12.96
CA MET A 105 -9.74 -0.82 13.81
C MET A 105 -9.41 0.09 14.98
N ALA A 106 -9.17 1.38 14.72
CA ALA A 106 -8.86 2.36 15.76
C ALA A 106 -10.03 2.51 16.76
N ALA A 107 -11.27 2.54 16.26
CA ALA A 107 -12.47 2.53 17.10
C ALA A 107 -12.60 1.25 17.96
N HIS A 108 -12.21 0.09 17.44
CA HIS A 108 -12.28 -1.18 18.17
C HIS A 108 -11.25 -1.25 19.31
N VAL A 109 -10.01 -0.84 19.05
CA VAL A 109 -8.94 -0.77 20.07
C VAL A 109 -9.28 0.26 21.13
N GLY A 110 -9.68 1.47 20.72
CA GLY A 110 -10.03 2.54 21.64
C GLY A 110 -11.16 2.14 22.59
N GLY A 111 -12.20 1.48 22.09
CA GLY A 111 -13.32 1.04 22.94
C GLY A 111 -12.98 -0.12 23.89
N ARG A 112 -12.10 -1.04 23.49
CA ARG A 112 -11.80 -2.26 24.26
C ARG A 112 -10.66 -2.04 25.25
N ASP A 113 -9.53 -1.55 24.76
CA ASP A 113 -8.28 -1.53 25.51
C ASP A 113 -8.03 -0.17 26.19
N TYR A 114 -8.70 0.90 25.70
CA TYR A 114 -8.54 2.26 26.20
C TYR A 114 -9.88 3.01 26.38
N PRO A 115 -10.86 2.45 27.12
CA PRO A 115 -12.23 2.99 27.19
C PRO A 115 -12.34 4.42 27.75
N GLY A 116 -11.33 4.89 28.50
CA GLY A 116 -11.26 6.27 29.00
C GLY A 116 -10.65 7.29 28.02
N LEU A 117 -10.21 6.87 26.84
CA LEU A 117 -9.53 7.74 25.88
C LEU A 117 -10.55 8.54 25.07
N VAL A 118 -10.55 9.86 25.25
CA VAL A 118 -11.48 10.77 24.56
C VAL A 118 -11.14 10.83 23.07
N ARG A 119 -12.11 10.56 22.21
CA ARG A 119 -11.98 10.75 20.75
C ARG A 119 -12.08 12.23 20.41
N ARG A 120 -10.94 12.90 20.33
CA ARG A 120 -10.88 14.34 19.99
C ARG A 120 -11.04 14.64 18.49
N LYS A 121 -10.95 13.62 17.61
CA LYS A 121 -11.15 13.71 16.15
C LYS A 121 -10.43 14.90 15.51
N GLY A 122 -9.21 15.21 15.94
CA GLY A 122 -8.46 16.37 15.45
C GLY A 122 -7.85 16.17 14.06
N GLY A 123 -7.76 14.94 13.57
CA GLY A 123 -7.29 14.63 12.22
C GLY A 123 -8.40 14.60 11.17
N THR A 124 -8.02 14.84 9.91
CA THR A 124 -8.93 14.79 8.76
C THR A 124 -8.40 13.84 7.69
N PHE A 125 -9.28 13.34 6.82
CA PHE A 125 -8.86 12.52 5.67
C PHE A 125 -7.89 13.29 4.74
N ALA A 126 -8.15 14.58 4.51
CA ALA A 126 -7.26 15.45 3.75
C ALA A 126 -5.89 15.60 4.42
N GLY A 127 -5.85 15.64 5.76
CA GLY A 127 -4.60 15.68 6.52
C GLY A 127 -3.81 14.36 6.45
N SER A 128 -4.49 13.20 6.48
CA SER A 128 -3.84 11.90 6.26
C SER A 128 -3.27 11.80 4.84
N LEU A 129 -4.04 12.24 3.83
CA LEU A 129 -3.57 12.28 2.45
C LEU A 129 -2.34 13.19 2.29
N TRP A 130 -2.37 14.40 2.88
CA TRP A 130 -1.22 15.31 2.83
C TRP A 130 0.00 14.75 3.56
N ASN A 131 -0.19 14.14 4.74
CA ASN A 131 0.90 13.48 5.45
C ASN A 131 1.50 12.32 4.64
N ALA A 132 0.66 11.50 4.00
CA ALA A 132 1.12 10.43 3.13
C ALA A 132 1.89 10.96 1.91
N LEU A 133 1.41 12.05 1.28
CA LEU A 133 2.12 12.70 0.18
C LEU A 133 3.47 13.30 0.62
N ALA A 134 3.51 13.99 1.76
CA ALA A 134 4.74 14.54 2.31
C ALA A 134 5.74 13.43 2.71
N ALA A 135 5.24 12.32 3.27
CA ALA A 135 6.03 11.13 3.56
C ALA A 135 6.58 10.49 2.28
N LEU A 136 5.78 10.42 1.20
CA LEU A 136 6.19 9.88 -0.09
C LEU A 136 7.27 10.75 -0.76
N ILE A 137 7.11 12.07 -0.75
CA ILE A 137 8.12 13.00 -1.27
C ILE A 137 9.43 12.85 -0.50
N LEU A 138 9.37 12.82 0.84
CA LEU A 138 10.58 12.62 1.66
C LEU A 138 11.20 11.25 1.43
N PHE A 139 10.40 10.19 1.31
CA PHE A 139 10.88 8.86 0.98
C PHE A 139 11.59 8.85 -0.39
N GLY A 140 11.02 9.49 -1.41
CA GLY A 140 11.65 9.61 -2.73
C GLY A 140 12.99 10.34 -2.67
N PHE A 141 13.07 11.42 -1.88
CA PHE A 141 14.33 12.12 -1.63
C PHE A 141 15.36 11.25 -0.91
N LEU A 142 14.97 10.60 0.20
CA LEU A 142 15.86 9.71 0.96
C LEU A 142 16.32 8.52 0.12
N PHE A 143 15.43 7.96 -0.70
CA PHE A 143 15.75 6.89 -1.63
C PHE A 143 16.80 7.36 -2.65
N ALA A 144 16.60 8.52 -3.27
CA ALA A 144 17.54 9.09 -4.23
C ALA A 144 18.93 9.35 -3.60
N VAL A 145 18.96 9.95 -2.41
CA VAL A 145 20.22 10.19 -1.66
C VAL A 145 20.86 8.88 -1.23
N SER A 146 20.08 7.83 -0.95
CA SER A 146 20.61 6.54 -0.57
C SER A 146 21.26 5.77 -1.72
N LEU A 147 20.99 6.10 -2.99
CA LEU A 147 21.47 5.36 -4.18
C LEU A 147 22.96 4.96 -4.14
N PRO A 148 23.90 5.84 -3.77
CA PRO A 148 25.31 5.47 -3.68
C PRO A 148 25.58 4.39 -2.62
N LEU A 149 24.80 4.36 -1.54
CA LEU A 149 24.94 3.38 -0.45
C LEU A 149 24.46 1.98 -0.84
N TRP A 150 23.60 1.85 -1.86
CA TRP A 150 23.17 0.54 -2.38
C TRP A 150 24.33 -0.24 -3.00
N LEU A 151 25.40 0.43 -3.44
CA LEU A 151 26.58 -0.26 -3.98
C LEU A 151 27.38 -1.02 -2.90
N VAL A 152 27.07 -0.79 -1.61
CA VAL A 152 27.71 -1.48 -0.49
C VAL A 152 26.92 -2.76 -0.16
N PRO A 153 27.48 -3.97 -0.36
CA PRO A 153 26.73 -5.23 -0.24
C PRO A 153 26.05 -5.44 1.13
N LEU A 154 26.66 -4.98 2.23
CA LEU A 154 26.11 -5.13 3.57
C LEU A 154 24.94 -4.18 3.86
N LEU A 155 24.89 -3.02 3.19
CA LEU A 155 23.82 -2.04 3.37
C LEU A 155 22.58 -2.38 2.55
N TRP A 156 22.72 -3.22 1.52
CA TRP A 156 21.63 -3.64 0.64
C TRP A 156 20.36 -4.13 1.36
N PRO A 157 20.41 -5.00 2.40
CA PRO A 157 19.21 -5.39 3.14
C PRO A 157 18.79 -4.35 4.19
N VAL A 158 19.71 -3.57 4.74
CA VAL A 158 19.44 -2.63 5.84
C VAL A 158 18.71 -1.39 5.33
N LEU A 159 19.13 -0.85 4.18
CA LEU A 159 18.55 0.34 3.56
C LEU A 159 17.05 0.22 3.28
N PRO A 160 16.54 -0.81 2.57
CA PRO A 160 15.12 -0.95 2.33
C PRO A 160 14.35 -1.09 3.64
N MET A 161 14.84 -1.89 4.60
CA MET A 161 14.17 -2.03 5.91
C MET A 161 14.07 -0.68 6.64
N ALA A 162 15.15 0.11 6.64
CA ALA A 162 15.17 1.43 7.28
C ALA A 162 14.26 2.44 6.56
N LEU A 163 14.34 2.52 5.23
CA LEU A 163 13.55 3.45 4.43
C LEU A 163 12.06 3.12 4.49
N PHE A 164 11.68 1.86 4.31
CA PHE A 164 10.28 1.42 4.43
C PHE A 164 9.77 1.51 5.86
N GLY A 165 10.60 1.19 6.86
CA GLY A 165 10.25 1.35 8.27
C GLY A 165 9.95 2.82 8.60
N TYR A 166 10.82 3.73 8.17
CA TYR A 166 10.63 5.17 8.36
C TYR A 166 9.38 5.70 7.65
N PHE A 167 9.17 5.31 6.39
CA PHE A 167 7.99 5.71 5.63
C PHE A 167 6.69 5.23 6.31
N ASN A 168 6.61 3.94 6.65
CA ASN A 168 5.44 3.37 7.33
C ASN A 168 5.22 4.04 8.69
N GLN A 169 6.27 4.28 9.47
CA GLN A 169 6.16 4.99 10.74
C GLN A 169 5.53 6.37 10.55
N ARG A 170 5.95 7.13 9.53
CA ARG A 170 5.45 8.49 9.29
C ARG A 170 3.99 8.50 8.85
N VAL A 171 3.58 7.56 8.01
CA VAL A 171 2.19 7.41 7.56
C VAL A 171 1.30 6.98 8.72
N PHE A 172 1.63 5.85 9.37
CA PHE A 172 0.78 5.27 10.40
C PHE A 172 0.72 6.10 11.69
N ARG A 173 1.73 6.92 11.98
CA ARG A 173 1.72 7.81 13.16
C ARG A 173 0.60 8.86 13.06
N TYR A 174 0.40 9.47 11.89
CA TYR A 174 -0.71 10.39 11.70
C TYR A 174 -2.05 9.67 11.82
N ASP A 175 -2.18 8.52 11.17
CA ASP A 175 -3.43 7.75 11.18
C ASP A 175 -3.83 7.30 12.60
N ALA A 176 -2.85 6.93 13.44
CA ALA A 176 -3.08 6.58 14.83
C ALA A 176 -3.54 7.77 15.69
N LEU A 177 -3.03 8.97 15.41
CA LEU A 177 -3.33 10.18 16.16
C LEU A 177 -4.61 10.86 15.68
N ALA A 178 -4.96 10.72 14.40
CA ALA A 178 -6.06 11.44 13.77
C ALA A 178 -7.41 11.30 14.51
N GLU A 179 -7.69 10.14 15.09
CA GLU A 179 -8.96 9.91 15.79
C GLU A 179 -8.97 10.41 17.26
N HIS A 180 -7.80 10.51 17.90
CA HIS A 180 -7.71 10.70 19.36
C HIS A 180 -6.98 11.98 19.79
N ALA A 181 -6.07 12.51 18.97
CA ALA A 181 -5.31 13.72 19.26
C ALA A 181 -6.03 14.98 18.74
N THR A 182 -5.74 16.12 19.36
CA THR A 182 -6.10 17.45 18.85
C THR A 182 -5.22 17.85 17.67
N ALA A 183 -5.65 18.82 16.87
CA ALA A 183 -4.83 19.36 15.78
C ALA A 183 -3.48 19.92 16.26
N ALA A 184 -3.42 20.50 17.47
CA ALA A 184 -2.19 20.99 18.08
C ALA A 184 -1.23 19.85 18.44
N GLU A 185 -1.74 18.79 19.08
CA GLU A 185 -0.95 17.59 19.42
C GLU A 185 -0.45 16.88 18.15
N ILE A 186 -1.25 16.83 17.07
CA ILE A 186 -0.82 16.26 15.78
C ILE A 186 0.33 17.08 15.18
N ALA A 187 0.25 18.42 15.21
CA ALA A 187 1.29 19.29 14.65
C ALA A 187 2.62 19.27 15.44
N GLU A 188 2.56 18.99 16.75
CA GLU A 188 3.77 18.84 17.58
C GLU A 188 4.48 17.49 17.33
N ILE A 189 3.70 16.47 16.95
CA ILE A 189 4.15 15.08 16.92
C ILE A 189 4.54 14.64 15.50
N VAL A 190 3.81 15.04 14.44
CA VAL A 190 3.96 14.57 13.04
C VAL A 190 4.74 15.55 12.18
#